data_AF-G5H9T6-F1
#
_entry.id   AF-G5H9T6-F1
#
_cell.length_a   1.000
_cell.length_b   1.000
_cell.length_c   1.000
_cell.angle_alpha   90.00
_cell.angle_beta   90.00
_cell.angle_gamma   90.00
#
_symmetry.space_group_name_H-M   'P 1'
#
loop_
_entity.id
_entity.type
_entity.pdbx_description
1 polymer ?
#
loop_
_entity_poly.entity_id
_entity_poly.type
_entity_poly.pdbx_seq_one_letter_code
_entity_poly.pdbx_strand_id
1 'polypeptide(L)'
;MQDAGAELVDIIKSEKNFIDKKIAVNNTPFLFIDLIKAIDYYWLCPYENKDNFEGFIQYGFPVFLKQFYLTSNFKADSLPIHHSSSDSLSFCHYYLWMYGKCKLLERYVRLASQKEVSIARNTPTEFTIEADSCHLEYVENRSLDEYFKVIRESVLKNKIADLDKINNLILKSLDSRVEAWKKDYIRYDSSPDIDDYYYQTGYVALATSQLYDDFNDDFTFGNITYKHILDVIQSVMGVALKHIDACMLLLDKSPQTKIYNILSIPFLPEELYSSYSNYLGIDKDEVKQIFDLLIVSPENIDDHLSSEKDFSPPFIKIGNKFIYRSIKGCLRSPVLFVQNELKRKYPKDYFRWINEREKIFRDQLYNLFSSDRFIKVNRNIEINSNGIRTDIDAAIFDTQTKSLSIFQLKWQDKFASDMQARKSRIANFYPKAKEWIDKIDSWKSENTSKNILSALNIKGNDISVIYLFVIGRYNTHFSNQEIDKRAAWGSWYHVVELMHKIRTNFDNPVQELHFKLQLDSPMNKKLDVTTEKLEFSNYLITWNYK
;
A
#
# COMPACT_ATOMS: atom_id res chain seq x y z
N MET A 1 -15.72 14.99 -36.39
CA MET A 1 -14.75 14.03 -35.81
C MET A 1 -15.22 13.76 -34.40
N GLN A 2 -15.62 12.53 -34.10
CA GLN A 2 -15.89 12.12 -32.72
C GLN A 2 -14.57 12.19 -31.93
N ASP A 3 -14.64 12.59 -30.66
CA ASP A 3 -13.51 12.51 -29.74
C ASP A 3 -13.14 11.03 -29.58
N ALA A 4 -11.90 10.65 -29.91
CA ALA A 4 -11.43 9.26 -29.83
C ALA A 4 -11.59 8.68 -28.42
N GLY A 5 -11.51 9.51 -27.37
CA GLY A 5 -11.81 9.11 -26.01
C GLY A 5 -13.29 8.71 -25.82
N ALA A 6 -14.22 9.45 -26.41
CA ALA A 6 -15.66 9.14 -26.35
C ALA A 6 -15.98 7.85 -27.12
N GLU A 7 -15.34 7.61 -28.26
CA GLU A 7 -15.50 6.34 -28.98
C GLU A 7 -15.00 5.15 -28.16
N LEU A 8 -13.84 5.30 -27.52
CA LEU A 8 -13.30 4.25 -26.65
C LEU A 8 -14.22 3.98 -25.44
N VAL A 9 -14.87 5.02 -24.88
CA VAL A 9 -15.89 4.86 -23.83
C VAL A 9 -17.04 3.96 -24.29
N ASP A 10 -17.56 4.18 -25.49
CA ASP A 10 -18.69 3.41 -26.00
C ASP A 10 -18.30 1.96 -26.28
N ILE A 11 -17.07 1.71 -26.75
CA ILE A 11 -16.50 0.36 -26.92
C ILE A 11 -16.40 -0.34 -25.56
N ILE A 12 -15.80 0.33 -24.55
CA ILE A 12 -15.67 -0.21 -23.19
C ILE A 12 -17.05 -0.54 -22.60
N LYS A 13 -18.02 0.37 -22.73
CA LYS A 13 -19.39 0.16 -22.25
C LYS A 13 -20.05 -1.04 -22.93
N SER A 14 -19.88 -1.19 -24.24
CA SER A 14 -20.42 -2.32 -25.00
C SER A 14 -19.86 -3.65 -24.48
N GLU A 15 -18.53 -3.73 -24.33
CA GLU A 15 -17.84 -4.92 -23.83
C GLU A 15 -18.25 -5.24 -22.38
N LYS A 16 -18.28 -4.23 -21.51
CA LYS A 16 -18.72 -4.37 -20.12
C LYS A 16 -20.16 -4.85 -20.03
N ASN A 17 -21.08 -4.31 -20.83
CA ASN A 17 -22.46 -4.77 -20.88
C ASN A 17 -22.57 -6.23 -21.36
N PHE A 18 -21.73 -6.64 -22.30
CA PHE A 18 -21.67 -8.05 -22.73
C PHE A 18 -21.20 -8.95 -21.59
N ILE A 19 -20.13 -8.56 -20.89
CA ILE A 19 -19.61 -9.27 -19.72
C ILE A 19 -20.67 -9.34 -18.62
N ASP A 20 -21.27 -8.21 -18.24
CA ASP A 20 -22.28 -8.10 -17.18
C ASP A 20 -23.47 -9.03 -17.42
N LYS A 21 -23.93 -9.16 -18.68
CA LYS A 21 -24.96 -10.12 -19.07
C LYS A 21 -24.51 -11.57 -18.89
N LYS A 22 -23.27 -11.90 -19.26
CA LYS A 22 -22.71 -13.24 -19.06
C LYS A 22 -22.62 -13.57 -17.58
N ILE A 23 -22.19 -12.62 -16.74
CA ILE A 23 -22.14 -12.81 -15.29
C ILE A 23 -23.55 -13.00 -14.72
N ALA A 24 -24.51 -12.14 -15.09
CA ALA A 24 -25.88 -12.23 -14.58
C ALA A 24 -26.54 -13.60 -14.87
N VAL A 25 -26.31 -14.16 -16.06
CA VAL A 25 -26.84 -15.48 -16.45
C VAL A 25 -26.18 -16.63 -15.67
N ASN A 26 -24.91 -16.48 -15.30
CA ASN A 26 -24.12 -17.53 -14.62
C ASN A 26 -23.96 -17.28 -13.11
N ASN A 27 -24.62 -16.25 -12.56
CA ASN A 27 -24.47 -15.88 -11.16
C ASN A 27 -25.13 -16.94 -10.27
N THR A 28 -24.29 -17.83 -9.77
CA THR A 28 -24.65 -18.85 -8.79
C THR A 28 -23.85 -18.62 -7.51
N PRO A 29 -24.35 -19.09 -6.36
CA PRO A 29 -23.59 -19.05 -5.11
C PRO A 29 -22.23 -19.75 -5.23
N PHE A 30 -22.17 -20.82 -6.04
CA PHE A 30 -20.96 -21.59 -6.34
C PHE A 30 -19.90 -20.75 -7.04
N LEU A 31 -20.29 -20.03 -8.10
CA LEU A 31 -19.38 -19.19 -8.86
C LEU A 31 -18.91 -17.97 -8.05
N PHE A 32 -19.75 -17.46 -7.14
CA PHE A 32 -19.33 -16.42 -6.22
C PHE A 32 -18.25 -16.92 -5.24
N ILE A 33 -18.42 -18.13 -4.67
CA ILE A 33 -17.36 -18.76 -3.85
C ILE A 33 -16.08 -18.97 -4.67
N ASP A 34 -16.21 -19.43 -5.92
CA ASP A 34 -15.08 -19.68 -6.80
C ASP A 34 -14.33 -18.41 -7.19
N LEU A 35 -15.00 -17.26 -7.28
CA LEU A 35 -14.34 -15.96 -7.48
C LEU A 35 -13.37 -15.65 -6.35
N ILE A 36 -13.76 -15.88 -5.10
CA ILE A 36 -12.92 -15.59 -3.93
C ILE A 36 -11.71 -16.55 -3.92
N LYS A 37 -11.97 -17.84 -4.12
CA LYS A 37 -10.93 -18.87 -4.22
C LYS A 37 -9.94 -18.57 -5.36
N ALA A 38 -10.44 -18.13 -6.52
CA ALA A 38 -9.62 -17.78 -7.67
C ALA A 38 -8.67 -16.63 -7.35
N ILE A 39 -9.14 -15.59 -6.65
CA ILE A 39 -8.30 -14.44 -6.29
C ILE A 39 -7.14 -14.84 -5.37
N ASP A 40 -7.41 -15.64 -4.35
CA ASP A 40 -6.37 -16.12 -3.45
C ASP A 40 -5.40 -17.07 -4.17
N TYR A 41 -5.92 -17.97 -5.02
CA TYR A 41 -5.12 -18.87 -5.83
C TYR A 41 -4.18 -18.13 -6.79
N TYR A 42 -4.69 -17.20 -7.61
CA TYR A 42 -3.87 -16.47 -8.58
C TYR A 42 -2.88 -15.52 -7.89
N TRP A 43 -3.21 -14.99 -6.71
CA TRP A 43 -2.26 -14.21 -5.95
C TRP A 43 -1.12 -15.07 -5.37
N LEU A 44 -1.43 -16.19 -4.73
CA LEU A 44 -0.45 -16.99 -4.00
C LEU A 44 0.35 -17.94 -4.91
N CYS A 45 -0.33 -18.62 -5.84
CA CYS A 45 0.26 -19.70 -6.63
C CYS A 45 0.93 -19.19 -7.91
N PRO A 46 1.97 -19.89 -8.41
CA PRO A 46 2.49 -19.64 -9.74
C PRO A 46 1.52 -20.14 -10.82
N TYR A 47 1.45 -19.43 -11.95
CA TYR A 47 0.75 -19.86 -13.16
C TYR A 47 1.38 -19.21 -14.40
N GLU A 48 1.09 -19.76 -15.56
CA GLU A 48 1.67 -19.31 -16.83
C GLU A 48 1.35 -17.84 -17.10
N ASN A 49 2.36 -17.05 -17.46
CA ASN A 49 2.24 -15.62 -17.76
C ASN A 49 1.63 -14.78 -16.61
N LYS A 50 1.83 -15.19 -15.34
CA LYS A 50 1.31 -14.48 -14.15
C LYS A 50 1.54 -12.97 -14.20
N ASP A 51 2.77 -12.55 -14.49
CA ASP A 51 3.14 -11.13 -14.53
C ASP A 51 2.33 -10.32 -15.56
N ASN A 52 1.92 -10.95 -16.66
CA ASN A 52 1.10 -10.32 -17.70
C ASN A 52 -0.38 -10.18 -17.30
N PHE A 53 -0.86 -10.98 -16.36
CA PHE A 53 -2.27 -11.06 -15.98
C PHE A 53 -2.59 -10.45 -14.62
N GLU A 54 -1.64 -10.48 -13.67
CA GLU A 54 -1.89 -10.16 -12.27
C GLU A 54 -2.46 -8.75 -12.08
N GLY A 55 -1.90 -7.75 -12.78
CA GLY A 55 -2.39 -6.38 -12.73
C GLY A 55 -3.85 -6.27 -13.18
N PHE A 56 -4.23 -6.95 -14.26
CA PHE A 56 -5.61 -6.99 -14.74
C PHE A 56 -6.54 -7.70 -13.76
N ILE A 57 -6.12 -8.84 -13.21
CA ILE A 57 -6.89 -9.58 -12.20
C ILE A 57 -7.18 -8.69 -10.99
N GLN A 58 -6.19 -7.91 -10.53
CA GLN A 58 -6.35 -6.96 -9.44
C GLN A 58 -7.36 -5.85 -9.76
N TYR A 59 -7.28 -5.25 -10.96
CA TYR A 59 -8.24 -4.21 -11.38
C TYR A 59 -9.66 -4.75 -11.61
N GLY A 60 -9.79 -5.98 -12.09
CA GLY A 60 -11.07 -6.59 -12.42
C GLY A 60 -11.84 -7.07 -11.19
N PHE A 61 -11.14 -7.50 -10.14
CA PHE A 61 -11.75 -8.07 -8.95
C PHE A 61 -12.88 -7.24 -8.32
N PRO A 62 -12.69 -5.95 -7.99
CA PRO A 62 -13.76 -5.18 -7.34
C PRO A 62 -15.00 -5.01 -8.23
N VAL A 63 -14.80 -4.87 -9.55
CA VAL A 63 -15.92 -4.74 -10.50
C VAL A 63 -16.68 -6.05 -10.61
N PHE A 64 -15.97 -7.18 -10.69
CA PHE A 64 -16.59 -8.50 -10.75
C PHE A 64 -17.33 -8.82 -9.46
N LEU A 65 -16.74 -8.54 -8.30
CA LEU A 65 -17.40 -8.71 -7.00
C LEU A 65 -18.67 -7.86 -6.88
N LYS A 66 -18.63 -6.60 -7.32
CA LYS A 66 -19.84 -5.76 -7.37
C LYS A 66 -20.91 -6.36 -8.26
N GLN A 67 -20.54 -6.85 -9.44
CA GLN A 67 -21.52 -7.46 -10.35
C GLN A 67 -22.18 -8.68 -9.71
N PHE A 68 -21.43 -9.48 -8.94
CA PHE A 68 -22.00 -10.55 -8.13
C PHE A 68 -23.00 -10.02 -7.12
N TYR A 69 -22.66 -9.01 -6.32
CA TYR A 69 -23.62 -8.46 -5.34
C TYR A 69 -24.88 -7.86 -5.98
N LEU A 70 -24.76 -7.24 -7.15
CA LEU A 70 -25.90 -6.65 -7.86
C LEU A 70 -26.87 -7.71 -8.41
N THR A 71 -26.33 -8.84 -8.88
CA THR A 71 -27.11 -9.87 -9.57
C THR A 71 -27.36 -11.12 -8.73
N SER A 72 -26.75 -11.21 -7.54
CA SER A 72 -26.88 -12.38 -6.67
C SER A 72 -28.14 -12.29 -5.85
N ASN A 73 -28.96 -13.32 -5.95
CA ASN A 73 -30.10 -13.54 -5.06
C ASN A 73 -29.74 -14.43 -3.87
N PHE A 74 -28.45 -14.67 -3.61
CA PHE A 74 -28.00 -15.57 -2.56
C PHE A 74 -28.17 -14.93 -1.17
N LYS A 75 -29.34 -15.16 -0.57
CA LYS A 75 -29.72 -14.73 0.79
C LYS A 75 -29.92 -15.93 1.71
N ALA A 76 -29.10 -16.97 1.57
CA ALA A 76 -29.23 -18.17 2.37
C ALA A 76 -28.50 -18.03 3.71
N ASP A 77 -29.04 -18.72 4.72
CA ASP A 77 -28.44 -18.88 6.05
C ASP A 77 -27.45 -20.05 6.11
N SER A 78 -27.26 -20.76 5.00
CA SER A 78 -26.36 -21.90 4.84
C SER A 78 -25.49 -21.72 3.60
N LEU A 79 -24.21 -22.10 3.67
CA LEU A 79 -23.34 -22.17 2.51
C LEU A 79 -23.30 -23.58 1.92
N PRO A 80 -23.39 -23.71 0.58
CA PRO A 80 -23.19 -25.00 -0.05
C PRO A 80 -21.72 -25.43 0.08
N ILE A 81 -21.51 -26.72 0.33
CA ILE A 81 -20.20 -27.35 0.19
C ILE A 81 -19.95 -27.51 -1.31
N HIS A 82 -18.96 -26.79 -1.83
CA HIS A 82 -18.71 -26.66 -3.27
C HIS A 82 -17.26 -26.93 -3.65
N HIS A 83 -17.08 -27.85 -4.60
CA HIS A 83 -15.80 -28.16 -5.22
C HIS A 83 -15.65 -27.33 -6.48
N SER A 84 -14.64 -26.46 -6.51
CA SER A 84 -14.34 -25.67 -7.69
C SER A 84 -13.92 -26.59 -8.83
N SER A 85 -14.45 -26.35 -10.02
CA SER A 85 -14.04 -27.07 -11.23
C SER A 85 -12.98 -26.27 -11.98
N SER A 86 -12.27 -26.92 -12.91
CA SER A 86 -11.40 -26.22 -13.86
C SER A 86 -12.16 -25.16 -14.64
N ASP A 87 -13.41 -25.45 -15.00
CA ASP A 87 -14.25 -24.59 -15.82
C ASP A 87 -14.69 -23.34 -15.05
N SER A 88 -15.08 -23.48 -13.78
CA SER A 88 -15.46 -22.34 -12.96
C SER A 88 -14.28 -21.42 -12.64
N LEU A 89 -13.10 -21.99 -12.36
CA LEU A 89 -11.88 -21.20 -12.17
C LEU A 89 -11.44 -20.49 -13.45
N SER A 90 -11.51 -21.18 -14.60
CA SER A 90 -11.20 -20.59 -15.91
C SER A 90 -12.18 -19.48 -16.27
N PHE A 91 -13.46 -19.66 -15.96
CA PHE A 91 -14.48 -18.62 -16.07
C PHE A 91 -14.13 -17.41 -15.21
N CYS A 92 -13.82 -17.62 -13.92
CA CYS A 92 -13.43 -16.54 -13.02
C CYS A 92 -12.18 -15.81 -13.52
N HIS A 93 -11.15 -16.53 -13.94
CA HIS A 93 -9.92 -15.97 -14.50
C HIS A 93 -10.19 -15.09 -15.72
N TYR A 94 -10.92 -15.62 -16.70
CA TYR A 94 -11.22 -14.91 -17.93
C TYR A 94 -11.97 -13.61 -17.66
N TYR A 95 -13.01 -13.65 -16.81
CA TYR A 95 -13.80 -12.45 -16.54
C TYR A 95 -13.12 -11.47 -15.57
N LEU A 96 -12.26 -11.94 -14.65
CA LEU A 96 -11.35 -11.08 -13.90
C LEU A 96 -10.44 -10.29 -14.85
N TRP A 97 -9.84 -10.98 -15.82
CA TRP A 97 -8.99 -10.36 -16.82
C TRP A 97 -9.75 -9.36 -17.70
N MET A 98 -10.92 -9.74 -18.21
CA MET A 98 -11.74 -8.87 -19.07
C MET A 98 -12.23 -7.62 -18.33
N TYR A 99 -12.75 -7.75 -17.10
CA TYR A 99 -13.07 -6.58 -16.28
C TYR A 99 -11.83 -5.73 -15.98
N GLY A 100 -10.68 -6.37 -15.76
CA GLY A 100 -9.41 -5.71 -15.58
C GLY A 100 -9.02 -4.82 -16.76
N LYS A 101 -9.15 -5.33 -17.99
CA LYS A 101 -8.91 -4.55 -19.21
C LYS A 101 -9.87 -3.36 -19.32
N CYS A 102 -11.17 -3.60 -19.14
CA CYS A 102 -12.17 -2.54 -19.13
C CYS A 102 -11.79 -1.44 -18.13
N LYS A 103 -11.43 -1.84 -16.90
CA LYS A 103 -11.09 -0.90 -15.83
C LYS A 103 -9.81 -0.12 -16.10
N LEU A 104 -8.80 -0.76 -16.69
CA LEU A 104 -7.57 -0.07 -17.13
C LEU A 104 -7.87 0.98 -18.20
N LEU A 105 -8.70 0.65 -19.20
CA LEU A 105 -9.06 1.59 -20.26
C LEU A 105 -9.98 2.71 -19.75
N GLU A 106 -10.94 2.42 -18.86
CA GLU A 106 -11.76 3.44 -18.16
C GLU A 106 -10.86 4.47 -17.46
N ARG A 107 -9.77 3.99 -16.83
CA ARG A 107 -8.77 4.87 -16.21
C ARG A 107 -8.13 5.79 -17.23
N TYR A 108 -7.59 5.28 -18.34
CA TYR A 108 -6.95 6.13 -19.36
C TYR A 108 -7.90 7.12 -20.03
N VAL A 109 -9.15 6.73 -20.30
CA VAL A 109 -10.20 7.66 -20.75
C VAL A 109 -10.39 8.80 -19.76
N ARG A 110 -10.45 8.49 -18.47
CA ARG A 110 -10.61 9.49 -17.42
C ARG A 110 -9.39 10.42 -17.31
N LEU A 111 -8.20 9.91 -17.53
CA LEU A 111 -6.99 10.73 -17.62
C LEU A 111 -7.01 11.64 -18.86
N ALA A 112 -7.54 11.14 -19.98
CA ALA A 112 -7.65 11.92 -21.20
C ALA A 112 -8.63 13.09 -21.04
N SER A 113 -9.76 12.87 -20.36
CA SER A 113 -10.72 13.96 -20.05
C SER A 113 -10.13 15.01 -19.10
N GLN A 114 -9.11 14.64 -18.32
CA GLN A 114 -8.35 15.54 -17.45
C GLN A 114 -7.13 16.18 -18.15
N LYS A 115 -6.90 15.87 -19.44
CA LYS A 115 -5.77 16.30 -20.26
C LYS A 115 -4.41 15.82 -19.74
N GLU A 116 -4.37 14.68 -19.07
CA GLU A 116 -3.14 14.06 -18.57
C GLU A 116 -2.53 13.05 -19.55
N VAL A 117 -3.35 12.49 -20.43
CA VAL A 117 -2.93 11.65 -21.54
C VAL A 117 -3.66 12.08 -22.80
N SER A 118 -3.13 11.74 -23.97
CA SER A 118 -3.86 11.89 -25.24
C SER A 118 -4.30 10.52 -25.74
N ILE A 119 -5.50 10.48 -26.34
CA ILE A 119 -6.02 9.27 -26.99
C ILE A 119 -6.24 9.62 -28.46
N ALA A 120 -5.58 8.88 -29.33
CA ALA A 120 -5.72 9.00 -30.77
C ALA A 120 -6.28 7.69 -31.33
N ARG A 121 -7.15 7.82 -32.33
CA ARG A 121 -7.57 6.68 -33.16
C ARG A 121 -6.76 6.70 -34.44
N ASN A 122 -5.91 5.70 -34.64
CA ASN A 122 -5.02 5.63 -35.80
C ASN A 122 -5.73 4.97 -36.99
N THR A 123 -6.51 3.93 -36.72
CA THR A 123 -7.27 3.18 -37.72
C THR A 123 -8.64 2.80 -37.13
N PRO A 124 -9.58 2.24 -37.92
CA PRO A 124 -10.86 1.77 -37.39
C PRO A 124 -10.74 0.76 -36.22
N THR A 125 -9.63 0.05 -36.11
CA THR A 125 -9.39 -1.00 -35.09
C THR A 125 -8.20 -0.69 -34.17
N GLU A 126 -7.59 0.49 -34.25
CA GLU A 126 -6.39 0.81 -33.47
C GLU A 126 -6.49 2.15 -32.76
N PHE A 127 -6.15 2.14 -31.47
CA PHE A 127 -6.00 3.33 -30.64
C PHE A 127 -4.57 3.43 -30.11
N THR A 128 -4.06 4.65 -30.04
CA THR A 128 -2.84 4.99 -29.32
C THR A 128 -3.16 5.85 -28.12
N ILE A 129 -2.58 5.51 -26.97
CA ILE A 129 -2.57 6.32 -25.77
C ILE A 129 -1.17 6.90 -25.64
N GLU A 130 -1.03 8.22 -25.74
CA GLU A 130 0.21 8.90 -25.39
C GLU A 130 0.13 9.35 -23.93
N ALA A 131 1.08 8.89 -23.12
CA ALA A 131 1.14 9.24 -21.70
C ALA A 131 2.56 9.67 -21.33
N ASP A 132 2.69 10.65 -20.44
CA ASP A 132 3.97 10.90 -19.78
C ASP A 132 4.34 9.64 -18.99
N SER A 133 5.55 9.14 -19.18
CA SER A 133 6.03 8.01 -18.41
C SER A 133 6.00 8.36 -16.91
N CYS A 134 5.18 7.71 -16.08
CA CYS A 134 5.22 7.84 -14.60
C CYS A 134 6.44 7.10 -13.99
N HIS A 135 7.57 7.17 -14.70
CA HIS A 135 8.76 6.40 -14.44
C HIS A 135 9.45 6.83 -13.16
N LEU A 136 9.46 8.13 -12.82
CA LEU A 136 10.13 8.61 -11.62
C LEU A 136 9.46 8.11 -10.34
N GLU A 137 8.12 8.12 -10.30
CA GLU A 137 7.36 7.60 -9.17
C GLU A 137 7.57 6.11 -9.00
N TYR A 138 7.61 5.37 -10.12
CA TYR A 138 7.91 3.94 -10.11
C TYR A 138 9.33 3.66 -9.60
N VAL A 139 10.32 4.43 -10.07
CA VAL A 139 11.71 4.33 -9.60
C VAL A 139 11.82 4.64 -8.11
N GLU A 140 11.17 5.71 -7.64
CA GLU A 140 11.19 6.11 -6.23
C GLU A 140 10.47 5.08 -5.34
N ASN A 141 9.41 4.44 -5.85
CA ASN A 141 8.72 3.37 -5.15
C ASN A 141 9.58 2.10 -5.01
N ARG A 142 10.66 1.90 -5.78
CA ARG A 142 11.58 0.77 -5.56
C ARG A 142 12.29 0.85 -4.22
N SER A 143 12.49 2.05 -3.68
CA SER A 143 13.05 2.23 -2.33
C SER A 143 12.12 1.72 -1.23
N LEU A 144 10.83 1.50 -1.50
CA LEU A 144 9.89 0.88 -0.55
C LEU A 144 10.27 -0.56 -0.25
N ASP A 145 10.49 -1.37 -1.29
CA ASP A 145 10.84 -2.78 -1.14
C ASP A 145 12.15 -2.94 -0.37
N GLU A 146 13.12 -2.08 -0.69
CA GLU A 146 14.38 -2.08 0.03
C GLU A 146 14.24 -1.62 1.48
N TYR A 147 13.45 -0.57 1.74
CA TYR A 147 13.20 -0.13 3.10
C TYR A 147 12.68 -1.29 3.97
N PHE A 148 11.67 -2.02 3.50
CA PHE A 148 11.15 -3.15 4.27
C PHE A 148 12.13 -4.31 4.38
N LYS A 149 12.98 -4.52 3.37
CA LYS A 149 14.10 -5.45 3.48
C LYS A 149 15.07 -5.04 4.59
N VAL A 150 15.46 -3.76 4.67
CA VAL A 150 16.30 -3.22 5.75
C VAL A 150 15.63 -3.41 7.11
N ILE A 151 14.33 -3.13 7.24
CA ILE A 151 13.58 -3.37 8.48
C ILE A 151 13.66 -4.85 8.89
N ARG A 152 13.48 -5.80 7.97
CA ARG A 152 13.60 -7.24 8.26
C ARG A 152 15.02 -7.63 8.68
N GLU A 153 16.01 -7.20 7.92
CA GLU A 153 17.41 -7.63 8.08
C GLU A 153 18.14 -6.93 9.23
N SER A 154 17.67 -5.75 9.65
CA SER A 154 18.32 -4.94 10.68
C SER A 154 17.50 -4.85 11.96
N VAL A 155 16.23 -4.43 11.87
CA VAL A 155 15.39 -4.17 13.05
C VAL A 155 14.77 -5.46 13.60
N LEU A 156 14.24 -6.31 12.71
CA LEU A 156 13.52 -7.52 13.09
C LEU A 156 14.41 -8.77 13.09
N LYS A 157 15.71 -8.64 12.82
CA LYS A 157 16.66 -9.75 12.64
C LYS A 157 16.61 -10.77 13.77
N ASN A 158 16.73 -10.30 15.02
CA ASN A 158 16.76 -11.20 16.18
C ASN A 158 15.42 -11.93 16.36
N LYS A 159 14.31 -11.20 16.20
CA LYS A 159 12.97 -11.77 16.28
C LYS A 159 12.74 -12.84 15.20
N ILE A 160 13.13 -12.57 13.96
CA ILE A 160 13.04 -13.55 12.86
C ILE A 160 13.90 -14.77 13.18
N ALA A 161 15.15 -14.58 13.63
CA ALA A 161 16.03 -15.68 14.00
C ALA A 161 15.48 -16.53 15.15
N ASP A 162 14.78 -15.94 16.12
CA ASP A 162 14.14 -16.68 17.20
C ASP A 162 12.92 -17.48 16.73
N LEU A 163 12.14 -16.94 15.79
CA LEU A 163 11.05 -17.68 15.14
C LEU A 163 11.58 -18.85 14.31
N ASP A 164 12.65 -18.63 13.54
CA ASP A 164 13.25 -19.68 12.69
C ASP A 164 13.76 -20.88 13.50
N LYS A 165 14.26 -20.66 14.73
CA LYS A 165 14.72 -21.74 15.64
C LYS A 165 13.60 -22.71 16.01
N ILE A 166 12.39 -22.21 16.21
CA ILE A 166 11.24 -23.00 16.66
C ILE A 166 10.31 -23.41 15.51
N ASN A 167 10.45 -22.83 14.32
CA ASN A 167 9.59 -23.07 13.16
C ASN A 167 9.37 -24.57 12.88
N ASN A 168 10.43 -25.37 12.85
CA ASN A 168 10.31 -26.81 12.59
C ASN A 168 9.51 -27.57 13.66
N LEU A 169 9.57 -27.14 14.92
CA LEU A 169 8.78 -27.73 16.01
C LEU A 169 7.30 -27.33 15.86
N ILE A 170 7.05 -26.07 15.53
CA ILE A 170 5.69 -25.55 15.29
C ILE A 170 5.05 -26.24 14.09
N LEU A 171 5.75 -26.37 12.97
CA LEU A 171 5.24 -27.06 11.78
C LEU A 171 4.92 -28.54 12.05
N LYS A 172 5.75 -29.25 12.84
CA LYS A 172 5.43 -30.63 13.27
C LYS A 172 4.19 -30.69 14.16
N SER A 173 4.05 -29.75 15.08
CA SER A 173 2.87 -29.67 15.96
C SER A 173 1.61 -29.37 15.15
N LEU A 174 1.67 -28.40 14.23
CA LEU A 174 0.58 -28.07 13.32
C LEU A 174 0.24 -29.26 12.41
N ASP A 175 1.25 -29.91 11.83
CA ASP A 175 1.05 -31.06 10.95
C ASP A 175 0.23 -32.14 11.65
N SER A 176 0.53 -32.49 12.89
CA SER A 176 -0.24 -33.49 13.65
C SER A 176 -1.74 -33.16 13.83
N ARG A 177 -2.13 -31.91 13.58
CA ARG A 177 -3.49 -31.38 13.72
C ARG A 177 -4.18 -31.11 12.38
N VAL A 178 -3.49 -31.27 11.26
CA VAL A 178 -4.02 -31.02 9.91
C VAL A 178 -4.49 -32.35 9.31
N GLU A 179 -5.76 -32.36 8.88
CA GLU A 179 -6.40 -33.49 8.21
C GLU A 179 -7.23 -33.06 7.00
N ALA A 180 -7.37 -33.97 6.03
CA ALA A 180 -8.33 -33.82 4.94
C ALA A 180 -9.74 -34.01 5.50
N TRP A 181 -10.60 -33.02 5.32
CA TRP A 181 -12.02 -33.11 5.65
C TRP A 181 -12.84 -33.28 4.38
N LYS A 182 -13.77 -34.25 4.38
CA LYS A 182 -14.62 -34.55 3.21
C LYS A 182 -13.83 -34.58 1.87
N LYS A 183 -12.64 -35.20 1.90
CA LYS A 183 -11.69 -35.41 0.79
C LYS A 183 -10.96 -34.15 0.27
N ASP A 184 -11.69 -33.08 -0.03
CA ASP A 184 -11.13 -31.91 -0.74
C ASP A 184 -11.09 -30.63 0.10
N TYR A 185 -11.44 -30.71 1.38
CA TYR A 185 -11.39 -29.59 2.31
C TYR A 185 -10.31 -29.83 3.36
N ILE A 186 -9.96 -28.75 4.06
CA ILE A 186 -9.03 -28.80 5.17
C ILE A 186 -9.78 -28.66 6.48
N ARG A 187 -9.37 -29.44 7.48
CA ARG A 187 -9.68 -29.20 8.88
C ARG A 187 -8.37 -29.22 9.65
N TYR A 188 -8.22 -28.23 10.52
CA TYR A 188 -7.08 -28.18 11.42
C TYR A 188 -7.44 -27.48 12.71
N ASP A 189 -6.66 -27.76 13.73
CA ASP A 189 -6.76 -27.15 15.06
C ASP A 189 -5.44 -26.46 15.41
N SER A 190 -5.43 -25.71 16.51
CA SER A 190 -4.27 -24.98 17.00
C SER A 190 -3.89 -25.40 18.42
N SER A 191 -2.85 -24.76 18.92
CA SER A 191 -2.46 -24.78 20.34
C SER A 191 -1.90 -23.40 20.68
N PRO A 192 -1.83 -23.02 21.97
CA PRO A 192 -1.28 -21.72 22.38
C PRO A 192 0.09 -21.43 21.75
N ASP A 193 1.00 -22.41 21.74
CA ASP A 193 2.33 -22.24 21.15
C ASP A 193 2.29 -21.96 19.64
N ILE A 194 1.36 -22.60 18.91
CA ILE A 194 1.14 -22.37 17.48
C ILE A 194 0.57 -20.95 17.28
N ASP A 195 -0.44 -20.58 18.06
CA ASP A 195 -1.08 -19.27 17.94
C ASP A 195 -0.11 -18.13 18.25
N ASP A 196 0.69 -18.26 19.32
CA ASP A 196 1.72 -17.31 19.68
C ASP A 196 2.79 -17.20 18.59
N TYR A 197 3.28 -18.32 18.06
CA TYR A 197 4.23 -18.31 16.95
C TYR A 197 3.70 -17.53 15.74
N TYR A 198 2.47 -17.81 15.31
CA TYR A 198 1.89 -17.14 14.16
C TYR A 198 1.46 -15.70 14.44
N TYR A 199 1.11 -15.34 15.68
CA TYR A 199 0.91 -13.96 16.09
C TYR A 199 2.23 -13.16 16.00
N GLN A 200 3.35 -13.75 16.43
CA GLN A 200 4.67 -13.13 16.29
C GLN A 200 5.14 -13.05 14.81
N THR A 201 4.84 -14.06 14.00
CA THR A 201 5.09 -14.02 12.55
C THR A 201 4.21 -12.97 11.86
N GLY A 202 2.95 -12.85 12.30
CA GLY A 202 2.04 -11.78 11.90
C GLY A 202 2.59 -10.39 12.21
N TYR A 203 3.26 -10.21 13.35
CA TYR A 203 3.94 -8.95 13.67
C TYR A 203 5.04 -8.62 12.66
N VAL A 204 5.85 -9.61 12.26
CA VAL A 204 6.90 -9.40 11.24
C VAL A 204 6.26 -8.95 9.91
N ALA A 205 5.16 -9.58 9.50
CA ALA A 205 4.44 -9.19 8.29
C ALA A 205 3.82 -7.78 8.41
N LEU A 206 3.22 -7.45 9.55
CA LEU A 206 2.62 -6.15 9.83
C LEU A 206 3.66 -5.03 9.87
N ALA A 207 4.75 -5.20 10.60
CA ALA A 207 5.83 -4.21 10.72
C ALA A 207 6.57 -3.95 9.40
N THR A 208 6.39 -4.84 8.42
CA THR A 208 6.95 -4.70 7.06
C THR A 208 5.89 -4.30 6.03
N SER A 209 4.70 -3.92 6.51
CA SER A 209 3.63 -3.38 5.68
C SER A 209 3.71 -1.86 5.62
N GLN A 210 3.35 -1.30 4.47
CA GLN A 210 3.24 0.15 4.32
C GLN A 210 2.16 0.72 5.23
N LEU A 211 2.37 1.98 5.65
CA LEU A 211 1.48 2.74 6.51
C LEU A 211 1.32 2.19 7.94
N TYR A 212 2.09 1.17 8.33
CA TYR A 212 2.07 0.60 9.69
C TYR A 212 2.31 1.66 10.77
N ASP A 213 3.23 2.59 10.51
CA ASP A 213 3.68 3.62 11.43
C ASP A 213 3.11 5.02 11.12
N ASP A 214 1.95 5.07 10.46
CA ASP A 214 1.30 6.34 10.08
C ASP A 214 0.52 7.01 11.22
N PHE A 215 0.23 6.28 12.29
CA PHE A 215 -0.46 6.76 13.49
C PHE A 215 0.18 6.16 14.75
N ASN A 216 0.11 6.89 15.86
CA ASN A 216 0.53 6.37 17.15
C ASN A 216 -0.52 5.39 17.71
N ASP A 217 -0.05 4.41 18.47
CA ASP A 217 -0.84 3.37 19.15
C ASP A 217 -2.02 3.94 19.97
N ASP A 218 -1.80 5.06 20.67
CA ASP A 218 -2.79 5.67 21.57
C ASP A 218 -3.87 6.50 20.84
N PHE A 219 -3.74 6.71 19.53
CA PHE A 219 -4.73 7.47 18.77
C PHE A 219 -6.03 6.68 18.65
N THR A 220 -7.17 7.36 18.76
CA THR A 220 -8.48 6.69 18.77
C THR A 220 -9.30 7.00 17.52
N PHE A 221 -10.01 6.00 17.00
CA PHE A 221 -10.96 6.13 15.90
C PHE A 221 -12.28 5.49 16.31
N GLY A 222 -13.35 6.28 16.42
CA GLY A 222 -14.62 5.76 16.93
C GLY A 222 -14.51 5.17 18.34
N ASN A 223 -13.66 5.76 19.19
CA ASN A 223 -13.29 5.29 20.54
C ASN A 223 -12.44 4.02 20.62
N ILE A 224 -11.98 3.47 19.50
CA ILE A 224 -11.07 2.31 19.48
C ILE A 224 -9.65 2.80 19.30
N THR A 225 -8.71 2.30 20.11
CA THR A 225 -7.29 2.65 19.97
C THR A 225 -6.71 2.07 18.68
N TYR A 226 -5.77 2.79 18.07
CA TYR A 226 -5.07 2.32 16.88
C TYR A 226 -4.27 1.06 17.19
N LYS A 227 -3.77 0.93 18.42
CA LYS A 227 -3.18 -0.29 18.94
C LYS A 227 -4.09 -1.51 18.80
N HIS A 228 -5.33 -1.43 19.29
CA HIS A 228 -6.27 -2.55 19.19
C HIS A 228 -6.56 -2.91 17.72
N ILE A 229 -6.69 -1.91 16.84
CA ILE A 229 -6.83 -2.12 15.40
C ILE A 229 -5.62 -2.88 14.84
N LEU A 230 -4.39 -2.46 15.17
CA LEU A 230 -3.15 -3.13 14.74
C LEU A 230 -3.03 -4.55 15.30
N ASP A 231 -3.38 -4.78 16.56
CA ASP A 231 -3.31 -6.11 17.20
C ASP A 231 -4.28 -7.11 16.54
N VAL A 232 -5.47 -6.66 16.13
CA VAL A 232 -6.40 -7.47 15.33
C VAL A 232 -5.85 -7.72 13.93
N ILE A 233 -5.33 -6.71 13.24
CA ILE A 233 -4.72 -6.89 11.90
C ILE A 233 -3.54 -7.87 11.98
N GLN A 234 -2.67 -7.74 12.97
CA GLN A 234 -1.55 -8.64 13.23
C GLN A 234 -2.02 -10.09 13.36
N SER A 235 -3.08 -10.30 14.14
CA SER A 235 -3.68 -11.62 14.31
C SER A 235 -4.28 -12.15 13.01
N VAL A 236 -4.98 -11.31 12.25
CA VAL A 236 -5.53 -11.68 10.93
C VAL A 236 -4.41 -12.12 9.98
N MET A 237 -3.30 -11.37 9.92
CA MET A 237 -2.13 -11.72 9.13
C MET A 237 -1.49 -13.03 9.60
N GLY A 238 -1.29 -13.19 10.92
CA GLY A 238 -0.72 -14.40 11.51
C GLY A 238 -1.57 -15.65 11.22
N VAL A 239 -2.89 -15.57 11.40
CA VAL A 239 -3.79 -16.68 11.11
C VAL A 239 -3.84 -16.98 9.61
N ALA A 240 -3.70 -15.99 8.73
CA ALA A 240 -3.58 -16.23 7.29
C ALA A 240 -2.29 -17.00 6.94
N LEU A 241 -1.15 -16.65 7.54
CA LEU A 241 0.11 -17.39 7.38
C LEU A 241 0.00 -18.82 7.93
N LYS A 242 -0.58 -18.99 9.12
CA LYS A 242 -0.89 -20.32 9.69
C LYS A 242 -1.71 -21.17 8.74
N HIS A 243 -2.71 -20.56 8.12
CA HIS A 243 -3.59 -21.26 7.20
C HIS A 243 -2.86 -21.70 5.92
N ILE A 244 -1.95 -20.87 5.39
CA ILE A 244 -1.11 -21.24 4.25
C ILE A 244 -0.26 -22.47 4.61
N ASP A 245 0.44 -22.45 5.75
CA ASP A 245 1.26 -23.58 6.18
C ASP A 245 0.43 -24.84 6.40
N ALA A 246 -0.76 -24.71 7.02
CA ALA A 246 -1.71 -25.81 7.15
C ALA A 246 -2.14 -26.39 5.78
N CYS A 247 -2.40 -25.52 4.78
CA CYS A 247 -2.70 -25.95 3.42
C CYS A 247 -1.53 -26.71 2.79
N MET A 248 -0.31 -26.22 2.94
CA MET A 248 0.88 -26.87 2.38
C MET A 248 1.13 -28.24 3.02
N LEU A 249 1.04 -28.34 4.35
CA LEU A 249 1.15 -29.60 5.08
C LEU A 249 0.06 -30.61 4.67
N LEU A 250 -1.17 -30.14 4.41
CA LEU A 250 -2.21 -31.00 3.88
C LEU A 250 -1.88 -31.53 2.48
N LEU A 251 -1.34 -30.69 1.59
CA LEU A 251 -0.98 -31.10 0.23
C LEU A 251 0.13 -32.17 0.24
N ASP A 252 1.07 -32.08 1.17
CA ASP A 252 2.11 -33.11 1.35
C ASP A 252 1.50 -34.47 1.75
N LYS A 253 0.46 -34.46 2.59
CA LYS A 253 -0.27 -35.66 3.03
C LYS A 253 -1.30 -36.17 2.04
N SER A 254 -1.88 -35.29 1.24
CA SER A 254 -2.98 -35.55 0.32
C SER A 254 -2.78 -34.80 -1.00
N PRO A 255 -1.84 -35.26 -1.86
CA PRO A 255 -1.50 -34.57 -3.10
C PRO A 255 -2.65 -34.44 -4.11
N GLN A 256 -3.72 -35.23 -3.94
CA GLN A 256 -4.95 -35.14 -4.74
C GLN A 256 -5.76 -33.88 -4.43
N THR A 257 -5.63 -33.32 -3.22
CA THR A 257 -6.35 -32.11 -2.79
C THR A 257 -5.91 -30.93 -3.64
N LYS A 258 -6.88 -30.10 -4.03
CA LYS A 258 -6.61 -28.91 -4.84
C LYS A 258 -6.49 -27.69 -3.95
N ILE A 259 -5.36 -26.99 -4.03
CA ILE A 259 -5.06 -25.84 -3.15
C ILE A 259 -6.16 -24.77 -3.20
N TYR A 260 -6.72 -24.47 -4.37
CA TYR A 260 -7.82 -23.51 -4.51
C TYR A 260 -9.10 -23.89 -3.75
N ASN A 261 -9.30 -25.17 -3.40
CA ASN A 261 -10.46 -25.59 -2.59
C ASN A 261 -10.26 -25.39 -1.09
N ILE A 262 -9.01 -25.19 -0.64
CA ILE A 262 -8.66 -25.13 0.78
C ILE A 262 -8.14 -23.77 1.23
N LEU A 263 -7.73 -22.87 0.32
CA LEU A 263 -7.17 -21.54 0.65
C LEU A 263 -8.16 -20.56 1.26
N SER A 264 -9.38 -20.52 0.72
CA SER A 264 -10.41 -19.58 1.17
C SER A 264 -11.52 -20.35 1.87
N ILE A 265 -11.71 -20.07 3.16
CA ILE A 265 -12.67 -20.77 4.02
C ILE A 265 -13.73 -19.81 4.58
N PRO A 266 -15.00 -20.24 4.66
CA PRO A 266 -16.07 -19.45 5.26
C PRO A 266 -16.06 -19.50 6.78
N PHE A 267 -16.55 -18.45 7.40
CA PHE A 267 -16.72 -18.35 8.84
C PHE A 267 -18.05 -17.70 9.21
N LEU A 268 -18.56 -18.05 10.39
CA LEU A 268 -19.55 -17.25 11.08
C LEU A 268 -18.84 -16.09 11.81
N PRO A 269 -19.21 -14.82 11.60
CA PRO A 269 -18.53 -13.70 12.21
C PRO A 269 -18.48 -13.76 13.73
N GLU A 270 -19.55 -14.19 14.40
CA GLU A 270 -19.60 -14.28 15.86
C GLU A 270 -18.56 -15.25 16.47
N GLU A 271 -18.22 -16.33 15.75
CA GLU A 271 -17.17 -17.27 16.17
C GLU A 271 -15.80 -16.61 16.07
N LEU A 272 -15.55 -15.87 14.98
CA LEU A 272 -14.32 -15.09 14.80
C LEU A 272 -14.20 -14.01 15.87
N TYR A 273 -15.24 -13.22 16.13
CA TYR A 273 -15.19 -12.13 17.11
C TYR A 273 -14.85 -12.67 18.51
N SER A 274 -15.49 -13.78 18.89
CA SER A 274 -15.23 -14.43 20.18
C SER A 274 -13.80 -14.97 20.25
N SER A 275 -13.30 -15.59 19.18
CA SER A 275 -11.93 -16.12 19.12
C SER A 275 -10.87 -15.02 19.25
N TYR A 276 -11.03 -13.90 18.54
CA TYR A 276 -10.07 -12.79 18.57
C TYR A 276 -10.14 -12.02 19.89
N SER A 277 -11.35 -11.79 20.43
CA SER A 277 -11.56 -11.18 21.73
C SER A 277 -10.86 -11.99 22.84
N ASN A 278 -11.07 -13.30 22.85
CA ASN A 278 -10.46 -14.18 23.85
C ASN A 278 -8.92 -14.23 23.75
N TYR A 279 -8.37 -14.30 22.53
CA TYR A 279 -6.92 -14.40 22.34
C TYR A 279 -6.21 -13.08 22.66
N LEU A 280 -6.77 -11.95 22.22
CA LEU A 280 -6.14 -10.63 22.39
C LEU A 280 -6.48 -9.94 23.71
N GLY A 281 -7.50 -10.42 24.45
CA GLY A 281 -8.00 -9.74 25.64
C GLY A 281 -8.69 -8.41 25.33
N ILE A 282 -9.17 -8.22 24.10
CA ILE A 282 -9.90 -7.03 23.66
C ILE A 282 -11.41 -7.30 23.82
N ASP A 283 -12.17 -6.27 24.20
CA ASP A 283 -13.63 -6.38 24.30
C ASP A 283 -14.26 -6.85 22.97
N LYS A 284 -15.27 -7.73 23.07
CA LYS A 284 -15.86 -8.36 21.89
C LYS A 284 -16.57 -7.34 20.98
N ASP A 285 -17.21 -6.30 21.54
CA ASP A 285 -17.87 -5.27 20.75
C ASP A 285 -16.83 -4.36 20.07
N GLU A 286 -15.67 -4.11 20.69
CA GLU A 286 -14.54 -3.46 20.02
C GLU A 286 -14.01 -4.31 18.85
N VAL A 287 -13.80 -5.62 19.06
CA VAL A 287 -13.37 -6.52 17.98
C VAL A 287 -14.36 -6.49 16.81
N LYS A 288 -15.67 -6.52 17.10
CA LYS A 288 -16.71 -6.43 16.08
C LYS A 288 -16.61 -5.13 15.27
N GLN A 289 -16.44 -3.99 15.93
CA GLN A 289 -16.24 -2.71 15.25
C GLN A 289 -14.97 -2.68 14.39
N ILE A 290 -13.89 -3.33 14.83
CA ILE A 290 -12.67 -3.47 14.02
C ILE A 290 -12.94 -4.35 12.79
N PHE A 291 -13.64 -5.47 12.93
CA PHE A 291 -14.01 -6.33 11.80
C PHE A 291 -14.93 -5.62 10.80
N ASP A 292 -15.77 -4.69 11.24
CA ASP A 292 -16.56 -3.85 10.33
C ASP A 292 -15.67 -2.98 9.41
N LEU A 293 -14.40 -2.71 9.77
CA LEU A 293 -13.40 -2.05 8.91
C LEU A 293 -12.70 -3.02 7.94
N LEU A 294 -12.86 -4.32 8.12
CA LEU A 294 -12.16 -5.37 7.35
C LEU A 294 -13.10 -6.12 6.39
N ILE A 295 -14.42 -5.96 6.54
CA ILE A 295 -15.44 -6.68 5.77
C ILE A 295 -15.99 -5.80 4.64
N VAL A 296 -15.92 -6.32 3.41
CA VAL A 296 -16.68 -5.81 2.27
C VAL A 296 -18.00 -6.54 2.14
N SER A 297 -19.05 -5.78 1.90
CA SER A 297 -20.42 -6.24 1.80
C SER A 297 -21.15 -5.56 0.63
N PRO A 298 -22.36 -6.04 0.27
CA PRO A 298 -23.19 -5.35 -0.72
C PRO A 298 -23.44 -3.87 -0.39
N GLU A 299 -23.49 -3.54 0.90
CA GLU A 299 -23.83 -2.19 1.37
C GLU A 299 -22.68 -1.18 1.27
N ASN A 300 -21.42 -1.64 1.20
CA ASN A 300 -20.24 -0.74 1.17
C ASN A 300 -19.37 -0.86 -0.10
N ILE A 301 -19.62 -1.84 -0.98
CA ILE A 301 -18.74 -2.07 -2.14
C ILE A 301 -18.63 -0.87 -3.09
N ASP A 302 -19.70 -0.07 -3.21
CA ASP A 302 -19.70 1.13 -4.04
C ASP A 302 -18.73 2.19 -3.53
N ASP A 303 -18.59 2.32 -2.21
CA ASP A 303 -17.63 3.24 -1.60
C ASP A 303 -16.19 2.83 -1.95
N HIS A 304 -15.90 1.53 -1.95
CA HIS A 304 -14.59 0.99 -2.33
C HIS A 304 -14.28 1.17 -3.83
N LEU A 305 -15.31 1.25 -4.67
CA LEU A 305 -15.20 1.45 -6.12
C LEU A 305 -15.21 2.93 -6.55
N SER A 306 -15.58 3.84 -5.65
CA SER A 306 -15.67 5.27 -5.93
C SER A 306 -14.32 5.94 -6.20
N SER A 307 -13.22 5.32 -5.78
CA SER A 307 -11.85 5.83 -5.93
C SER A 307 -10.91 4.74 -6.47
N GLU A 308 -9.85 5.13 -7.19
CA GLU A 308 -8.88 4.20 -7.77
C GLU A 308 -7.83 3.76 -6.74
N LYS A 309 -8.32 3.09 -5.70
CA LYS A 309 -7.51 2.55 -4.60
C LYS A 309 -7.24 1.07 -4.79
N ASP A 310 -6.19 0.58 -4.16
CA ASP A 310 -5.95 -0.86 -4.06
C ASP A 310 -7.13 -1.54 -3.36
N PHE A 311 -7.67 -2.60 -3.97
CA PHE A 311 -8.80 -3.35 -3.48
C PHE A 311 -8.38 -4.78 -3.14
N SER A 312 -8.12 -4.99 -1.85
CA SER A 312 -7.73 -6.28 -1.29
C SER A 312 -8.42 -6.47 0.07
N PRO A 313 -9.75 -6.71 0.09
CA PRO A 313 -10.50 -6.83 1.34
C PRO A 313 -10.13 -8.10 2.10
N PRO A 314 -9.78 -8.02 3.40
CA PRO A 314 -9.48 -9.21 4.20
C PRO A 314 -10.68 -10.16 4.34
N PHE A 315 -11.90 -9.62 4.42
CA PHE A 315 -13.12 -10.41 4.52
C PHE A 315 -14.20 -9.95 3.55
N ILE A 316 -14.97 -10.91 3.04
CA ILE A 316 -16.02 -10.69 2.04
C ILE A 316 -17.31 -11.35 2.52
N LYS A 317 -18.39 -10.58 2.67
CA LYS A 317 -19.70 -11.09 3.09
C LYS A 317 -20.33 -11.95 2.01
N ILE A 318 -20.88 -13.10 2.39
CA ILE A 318 -21.63 -13.98 1.49
C ILE A 318 -22.86 -14.54 2.19
N GLY A 319 -23.99 -14.55 1.48
CA GLY A 319 -25.27 -14.90 2.09
C GLY A 319 -25.63 -13.98 3.25
N ASN A 320 -26.42 -14.47 4.20
CA ASN A 320 -26.86 -13.67 5.34
C ASN A 320 -25.90 -13.72 6.53
N LYS A 321 -25.19 -14.85 6.71
CA LYS A 321 -24.50 -15.18 7.97
C LYS A 321 -23.00 -15.37 7.86
N PHE A 322 -22.45 -15.47 6.64
CA PHE A 322 -21.07 -15.88 6.47
C PHE A 322 -20.19 -14.77 5.92
N ILE A 323 -18.92 -14.86 6.27
CA ILE A 323 -17.84 -14.13 5.62
C ILE A 323 -16.79 -15.12 5.13
N TYR A 324 -16.19 -14.85 3.98
CA TYR A 324 -14.98 -15.53 3.55
C TYR A 324 -13.76 -14.71 3.92
N ARG A 325 -12.73 -15.38 4.43
CA ARG A 325 -11.40 -14.79 4.54
C ARG A 325 -10.69 -14.86 3.19
N SER A 326 -10.17 -13.73 2.71
CA SER A 326 -9.26 -13.69 1.57
C SER A 326 -7.82 -13.68 2.07
N ILE A 327 -7.03 -14.66 1.65
CA ILE A 327 -5.59 -14.73 1.95
C ILE A 327 -4.84 -13.56 1.30
N LYS A 328 -5.18 -13.21 0.05
CA LYS A 328 -4.66 -12.00 -0.59
C LYS A 328 -5.00 -10.76 0.22
N GLY A 329 -6.26 -10.60 0.63
CA GLY A 329 -6.71 -9.45 1.40
C GLY A 329 -6.00 -9.31 2.74
N CYS A 330 -5.81 -10.43 3.44
CA CYS A 330 -5.13 -10.45 4.74
C CYS A 330 -3.64 -10.12 4.63
N LEU A 331 -2.96 -10.43 3.53
CA LEU A 331 -1.49 -10.33 3.45
C LEU A 331 -0.95 -9.26 2.49
N ARG A 332 -1.73 -8.82 1.49
CA ARG A 332 -1.24 -7.89 0.46
C ARG A 332 -1.11 -6.46 0.97
N SER A 333 -2.21 -5.91 1.48
CA SER A 333 -2.33 -4.49 1.85
C SER A 333 -3.38 -4.24 2.97
N PRO A 334 -3.45 -5.05 4.04
CA PRO A 334 -4.52 -4.93 5.04
C PRO A 334 -4.54 -3.57 5.75
N VAL A 335 -3.37 -3.00 6.05
CA VAL A 335 -3.26 -1.68 6.70
C VAL A 335 -3.79 -0.57 5.80
N LEU A 336 -3.45 -0.59 4.51
CA LEU A 336 -3.99 0.38 3.53
C LEU A 336 -5.51 0.24 3.39
N PHE A 337 -6.03 -0.98 3.38
CA PHE A 337 -7.47 -1.21 3.37
C PHE A 337 -8.15 -0.55 4.58
N VAL A 338 -7.63 -0.82 5.78
CA VAL A 338 -8.15 -0.25 7.04
C VAL A 338 -8.03 1.26 7.08
N GLN A 339 -6.90 1.85 6.65
CA GLN A 339 -6.76 3.31 6.65
C GLN A 339 -7.77 4.01 5.75
N ASN A 340 -8.10 3.40 4.61
CA ASN A 340 -9.16 3.93 3.75
C ASN A 340 -10.52 3.89 4.45
N GLU A 341 -10.80 2.84 5.21
CA GLU A 341 -12.02 2.70 6.00
C GLU A 341 -12.07 3.63 7.20
N LEU A 342 -10.94 3.86 7.89
CA LEU A 342 -10.83 4.84 8.97
C LEU A 342 -11.14 6.26 8.45
N LYS A 343 -10.57 6.64 7.30
CA LYS A 343 -10.84 7.93 6.67
C LYS A 343 -12.31 8.09 6.27
N ARG A 344 -12.96 7.01 5.83
CA ARG A 344 -14.37 7.00 5.41
C ARG A 344 -15.34 7.03 6.59
N LYS A 345 -15.15 6.17 7.58
CA LYS A 345 -16.07 6.01 8.72
C LYS A 345 -15.82 7.00 9.85
N TYR A 346 -14.57 7.38 10.09
CA TYR A 346 -14.16 8.28 11.18
C TYR A 346 -13.38 9.50 10.68
N PRO A 347 -13.93 10.30 9.74
CA PRO A 347 -13.19 11.40 9.13
C PRO A 347 -12.70 12.44 10.15
N LYS A 348 -13.51 12.73 11.19
CA LYS A 348 -13.14 13.71 12.23
C LYS A 348 -11.88 13.28 12.99
N ASP A 349 -11.83 12.03 13.45
CA ASP A 349 -10.68 11.47 14.16
C ASP A 349 -9.47 11.39 13.22
N TYR A 350 -9.68 10.90 12.00
CA TYR A 350 -8.63 10.79 10.98
C TYR A 350 -7.95 12.13 10.68
N PHE A 351 -8.72 13.20 10.43
CA PHE A 351 -8.15 14.52 10.16
C PHE A 351 -7.56 15.19 11.40
N ARG A 352 -8.04 14.88 12.60
CA ARG A 352 -7.40 15.32 13.84
C ARG A 352 -5.98 14.76 13.95
N TRP A 353 -5.81 13.47 13.76
CA TRP A 353 -4.53 12.79 13.93
C TRP A 353 -3.53 13.05 12.80
N ILE A 354 -4.00 13.40 11.60
CA ILE A 354 -3.11 13.84 10.51
C ILE A 354 -2.22 15.02 10.95
N ASN A 355 -2.73 15.95 11.76
CA ASN A 355 -1.97 17.12 12.18
C ASN A 355 -0.79 16.77 13.10
N GLU A 356 -0.81 15.60 13.75
CA GLU A 356 0.28 15.14 14.62
C GLU A 356 1.39 14.40 13.86
N ARG A 357 1.15 14.01 12.60
CA ARG A 357 2.07 13.20 11.80
C ARG A 357 3.40 13.90 11.53
N GLU A 358 3.41 15.23 11.41
CA GLU A 358 4.65 16.00 11.17
C GLU A 358 5.66 15.82 12.31
N LYS A 359 5.17 15.79 13.55
CA LYS A 359 6.01 15.52 14.73
C LYS A 359 6.61 14.12 14.66
N ILE A 360 5.80 13.11 14.35
CA ILE A 360 6.25 11.72 14.19
C ILE A 360 7.36 11.65 13.13
N PHE A 361 7.18 12.34 11.99
CA PHE A 361 8.16 12.33 10.91
C PHE A 361 9.49 12.94 11.33
N ARG A 362 9.45 14.07 12.05
CA ARG A 362 10.64 14.71 12.60
C ARG A 362 11.36 13.80 13.58
N ASP A 363 10.63 13.16 14.50
CA ASP A 363 11.22 12.27 15.50
C ASP A 363 11.92 11.08 14.82
N GLN A 364 11.32 10.51 13.78
CA GLN A 364 11.93 9.46 12.96
C GLN A 364 13.21 9.94 12.25
N LEU A 365 13.21 11.13 11.65
CA LEU A 365 14.42 11.73 11.06
C LEU A 365 15.53 11.90 12.10
N TYR A 366 15.19 12.40 13.28
CA TYR A 366 16.14 12.64 14.38
C TYR A 366 16.76 11.35 14.94
N ASN A 367 16.05 10.22 14.84
CA ASN A 367 16.58 8.92 15.23
C ASN A 367 17.68 8.41 14.29
N LEU A 368 17.74 8.88 13.04
CA LEU A 368 18.84 8.58 12.12
C LEU A 368 20.17 9.22 12.53
N PHE A 369 20.13 10.25 13.39
CA PHE A 369 21.29 11.02 13.84
C PHE A 369 21.47 10.90 15.35
N SER A 370 21.51 9.68 15.91
CA SER A 370 21.47 9.42 17.35
C SER A 370 22.71 9.86 18.15
N SER A 371 23.85 10.12 17.51
CA SER A 371 25.09 10.56 18.19
C SER A 371 24.96 11.95 18.83
N ASP A 372 25.58 12.12 20.01
CA ASP A 372 25.64 13.39 20.75
C ASP A 372 26.34 14.53 19.98
N ARG A 373 27.04 14.23 18.87
CA ARG A 373 27.61 15.26 17.99
C ARG A 373 26.53 16.12 17.30
N PHE A 374 25.30 15.62 17.20
CA PHE A 374 24.21 16.27 16.49
C PHE A 374 23.26 16.99 17.45
N ILE A 375 23.16 18.32 17.28
CA ILE A 375 22.15 19.12 17.96
C ILE A 375 20.89 19.13 17.08
N LYS A 376 19.78 18.67 17.64
CA LYS A 376 18.48 18.54 16.96
C LYS A 376 17.52 19.59 17.50
N VAL A 377 16.86 20.34 16.63
CA VAL A 377 15.94 21.39 17.07
C VAL A 377 14.52 20.82 17.20
N ASN A 378 14.12 20.49 18.42
CA ASN A 378 12.82 19.84 18.67
C ASN A 378 11.66 20.83 18.83
N ARG A 379 11.46 21.70 17.83
CA ARG A 379 10.33 22.63 17.73
C ARG A 379 10.18 23.11 16.29
N ASN A 380 8.98 23.52 15.91
CA ASN A 380 8.80 24.31 14.68
C ASN A 380 9.43 25.69 14.91
N ILE A 381 10.19 26.16 13.93
CA ILE A 381 10.87 27.45 14.00
C ILE A 381 10.25 28.33 12.93
N GLU A 382 9.46 29.30 13.37
CA GLU A 382 8.96 30.35 12.48
C GLU A 382 10.09 31.36 12.25
N ILE A 383 10.53 31.48 11.00
CA ILE A 383 11.38 32.57 10.56
C ILE A 383 10.46 33.73 10.20
N ASN A 384 10.63 34.83 10.92
CA ASN A 384 9.97 36.09 10.64
C ASN A 384 11.04 37.20 10.60
N SER A 385 11.53 37.53 9.41
CA SER A 385 12.57 38.55 9.22
C SER A 385 12.39 39.21 7.85
N ASN A 386 12.48 40.55 7.79
CA ASN A 386 12.46 41.31 6.53
C ASN A 386 11.28 40.99 5.58
N GLY A 387 10.11 40.65 6.13
CA GLY A 387 8.92 40.26 5.35
C GLY A 387 8.91 38.79 4.89
N ILE A 388 9.97 38.03 5.17
CA ILE A 388 10.02 36.58 4.99
C ILE A 388 9.27 35.93 6.16
N ARG A 389 8.23 35.15 5.83
CA ARG A 389 7.52 34.28 6.77
C ARG A 389 7.57 32.84 6.25
N THR A 390 8.28 31.97 6.96
CA THR A 390 8.39 30.55 6.64
C THR A 390 8.72 29.73 7.87
N ASP A 391 8.40 28.44 7.82
CA ASP A 391 8.62 27.54 8.94
C ASP A 391 9.72 26.53 8.57
N ILE A 392 10.52 26.16 9.57
CA ILE A 392 11.45 25.03 9.48
C ILE A 392 10.86 23.87 10.26
N ASP A 393 10.60 22.78 9.56
CA ASP A 393 9.99 21.58 10.17
C ASP A 393 11.03 20.85 11.04
N ALA A 394 12.27 20.75 10.57
CA ALA A 394 13.38 20.14 11.32
C ALA A 394 14.74 20.78 10.97
N ALA A 395 15.65 20.78 11.95
CA ALA A 395 17.02 21.23 11.77
C ALA A 395 18.00 20.38 12.57
N ILE A 396 19.15 20.05 11.97
CA ILE A 396 20.22 19.24 12.57
C ILE A 396 21.55 19.96 12.38
N PHE A 397 22.23 20.26 13.48
CA PHE A 397 23.57 20.87 13.45
C PHE A 397 24.61 19.87 13.93
N ASP A 398 25.59 19.61 13.08
CA ASP A 398 26.74 18.78 13.41
C ASP A 398 27.84 19.61 14.07
N THR A 399 28.04 19.40 15.36
CA THR A 399 28.99 20.18 16.15
C THR A 399 30.45 19.95 15.78
N GLN A 400 30.78 18.84 15.10
CA GLN A 400 32.14 18.51 14.68
C GLN A 400 32.49 19.20 13.36
N THR A 401 31.65 19.06 12.35
CA THR A 401 31.90 19.61 11.00
C THR A 401 31.35 21.02 10.81
N LYS A 402 30.61 21.53 11.79
CA LYS A 402 29.86 22.81 11.75
C LYS A 402 28.89 22.89 10.56
N SER A 403 28.38 21.75 10.12
CA SER A 403 27.38 21.67 9.06
C SER A 403 25.98 21.80 9.64
N LEU A 404 25.15 22.64 9.02
CA LEU A 404 23.74 22.81 9.37
C LEU A 404 22.86 22.18 8.29
N SER A 405 21.91 21.37 8.72
CA SER A 405 20.86 20.78 7.86
C SER A 405 19.55 21.45 8.18
N ILE A 406 18.83 21.88 7.15
CA ILE A 406 17.48 22.43 7.27
C ILE A 406 16.55 21.59 6.40
N PHE A 407 15.45 21.11 7.00
CA PHE A 407 14.52 20.20 6.34
C PHE A 407 13.13 20.82 6.23
N GLN A 408 12.54 20.70 5.04
CA GLN A 408 11.10 20.71 4.85
C GLN A 408 10.62 19.26 4.76
N LEU A 409 9.80 18.85 5.70
CA LEU A 409 9.14 17.56 5.78
C LEU A 409 7.69 17.69 5.29
N LYS A 410 7.25 16.79 4.42
CA LYS A 410 5.85 16.76 3.98
C LYS A 410 5.26 15.37 4.11
N TRP A 411 4.30 15.23 5.01
CA TRP A 411 3.49 14.03 5.11
C TRP A 411 2.33 14.07 4.10
N GLN A 412 2.60 13.55 2.91
CA GLN A 412 1.55 13.29 1.93
C GLN A 412 0.88 11.96 2.28
N ASP A 413 -0.41 11.75 1.98
CA ASP A 413 -1.01 10.39 2.04
C ASP A 413 -0.29 9.47 1.02
N LYS A 414 -0.71 8.23 0.75
CA LYS A 414 -0.28 7.46 -0.45
C LYS A 414 -1.30 7.61 -1.58
N PHE A 415 -0.89 7.85 -2.84
CA PHE A 415 -1.84 7.98 -3.97
C PHE A 415 -2.00 6.68 -4.75
N ALA A 416 -1.04 5.75 -4.66
CA ALA A 416 -1.04 4.49 -5.40
C ALA A 416 -1.30 4.72 -6.90
N SER A 417 -2.43 4.27 -7.44
CA SER A 417 -2.83 4.45 -8.84
C SER A 417 -3.68 5.70 -9.11
N ASP A 418 -4.07 6.46 -8.07
CA ASP A 418 -4.97 7.60 -8.17
C ASP A 418 -4.25 8.85 -8.70
N MET A 419 -4.49 9.15 -9.97
CA MET A 419 -3.88 10.29 -10.67
C MET A 419 -4.44 11.64 -10.24
N GLN A 420 -5.69 11.72 -9.77
CA GLN A 420 -6.24 12.95 -9.22
C GLN A 420 -5.54 13.30 -7.91
N ALA A 421 -5.32 12.28 -7.05
CA ALA A 421 -4.52 12.43 -5.85
C ALA A 421 -3.06 12.79 -6.18
N ARG A 422 -2.47 12.21 -7.23
CA ARG A 422 -1.13 12.58 -7.75
C ARG A 422 -1.07 14.06 -8.13
N LYS A 423 -1.99 14.55 -8.97
CA LYS A 423 -2.05 15.95 -9.41
C LYS A 423 -2.21 16.92 -8.25
N SER A 424 -3.12 16.60 -7.32
CA SER A 424 -3.33 17.40 -6.11
C SER A 424 -2.05 17.53 -5.29
N ARG A 425 -1.23 16.48 -5.20
CA ARG A 425 0.06 16.55 -4.51
C ARG A 425 1.05 17.43 -5.24
N ILE A 426 1.21 17.25 -6.55
CA ILE A 426 2.13 18.08 -7.34
C ILE A 426 1.80 19.57 -7.13
N ALA A 427 0.51 19.92 -7.28
CA ALA A 427 0.04 21.30 -7.13
C ALA A 427 0.25 21.87 -5.72
N ASN A 428 0.23 21.03 -4.68
CA ASN A 428 0.39 21.45 -3.29
C ASN A 428 1.84 21.36 -2.78
N PHE A 429 2.67 20.50 -3.36
CA PHE A 429 4.00 20.15 -2.86
C PHE A 429 5.08 21.01 -3.51
N TYR A 430 5.20 20.99 -4.85
CA TYR A 430 6.30 21.67 -5.54
C TYR A 430 6.29 23.18 -5.39
N PRO A 431 5.15 23.90 -5.59
CA PRO A 431 5.15 25.35 -5.43
C PRO A 431 5.55 25.77 -4.01
N LYS A 432 5.02 25.08 -2.99
CA LYS A 432 5.35 25.37 -1.58
C LYS A 432 6.79 25.04 -1.25
N ALA A 433 7.34 23.95 -1.77
CA ALA A 433 8.74 23.58 -1.57
C ALA A 433 9.68 24.58 -2.25
N LYS A 434 9.40 25.01 -3.49
CA LYS A 434 10.20 26.04 -4.18
C LYS A 434 10.16 27.38 -3.45
N GLU A 435 8.96 27.83 -3.07
CA GLU A 435 8.78 29.04 -2.27
C GLU A 435 9.54 28.97 -0.94
N TRP A 436 9.51 27.81 -0.27
CA TRP A 436 10.28 27.59 0.95
C TRP A 436 11.80 27.67 0.71
N ILE A 437 12.30 27.02 -0.34
CA ILE A 437 13.73 27.10 -0.71
C ILE A 437 14.14 28.55 -0.96
N ASP A 438 13.34 29.31 -1.73
CA ASP A 438 13.61 30.74 -1.98
C ASP A 438 13.71 31.54 -0.68
N LYS A 439 12.74 31.35 0.23
CA LYS A 439 12.72 32.05 1.52
C LYS A 439 13.92 31.69 2.41
N ILE A 440 14.31 30.41 2.46
CA ILE A 440 15.47 29.98 3.24
C ILE A 440 16.79 30.46 2.61
N ASP A 441 16.88 30.47 1.28
CA ASP A 441 18.03 30.97 0.53
C ASP A 441 18.23 32.49 0.73
N SER A 442 17.14 33.26 0.71
CA SER A 442 17.16 34.68 1.10
C SER A 442 17.55 34.83 2.57
N TRP A 443 16.88 34.13 3.49
CA TRP A 443 17.15 34.22 4.93
C TRP A 443 18.61 33.93 5.29
N LYS A 444 19.23 32.90 4.71
CA LYS A 444 20.63 32.56 4.98
C LYS A 444 21.62 33.58 4.40
N SER A 445 21.28 34.25 3.29
CA SER A 445 22.14 35.27 2.68
C SER A 445 22.10 36.61 3.42
N GLU A 446 20.98 36.90 4.11
CA GLU A 446 20.79 38.12 4.88
C GLU A 446 21.29 38.02 6.34
N ASN A 447 21.62 36.81 6.82
CA ASN A 447 21.98 36.57 8.22
C ASN A 447 23.37 35.99 8.39
N THR A 448 24.05 36.40 9.47
CA THR A 448 25.33 35.79 9.87
C THR A 448 25.10 34.39 10.47
N SER A 449 26.12 33.53 10.42
CA SER A 449 26.09 32.20 11.04
C SER A 449 25.64 32.24 12.50
N LYS A 450 26.10 33.23 13.27
CA LYS A 450 25.68 33.46 14.66
C LYS A 450 24.18 33.75 14.78
N ASN A 451 23.63 34.59 13.91
CA ASN A 451 22.19 34.92 13.92
C ASN A 451 21.34 33.70 13.56
N ILE A 452 21.78 32.92 12.56
CA ILE A 452 21.13 31.67 12.15
C ILE A 452 21.10 30.67 13.31
N LEU A 453 22.26 30.39 13.94
CA LEU A 453 22.32 29.48 15.09
C LEU A 453 21.46 29.99 16.26
N SER A 454 21.47 31.30 16.53
CA SER A 454 20.64 31.90 17.57
C SER A 454 19.15 31.74 17.30
N ALA A 455 18.69 31.92 16.06
CA ALA A 455 17.28 31.70 15.69
C ALA A 455 16.85 30.24 15.92
N LEU A 456 17.77 29.31 15.66
CA LEU A 456 17.58 27.88 15.92
C LEU A 456 17.76 27.49 17.40
N ASN A 457 18.13 28.44 18.27
CA ASN A 457 18.50 28.21 19.67
C ASN A 457 19.67 27.22 19.86
N ILE A 458 20.64 27.29 18.94
CA ILE A 458 21.87 26.50 18.96
C ILE A 458 23.02 27.38 19.43
N LYS A 459 23.79 26.90 20.40
CA LYS A 459 24.98 27.62 20.88
C LYS A 459 26.12 27.47 19.87
N GLY A 460 26.62 28.59 19.37
CA GLY A 460 27.76 28.64 18.45
C GLY A 460 27.82 29.97 17.72
N ASN A 461 28.87 30.17 16.94
CA ASN A 461 29.10 31.39 16.17
C ASN A 461 29.44 31.13 14.71
N ASP A 462 29.63 29.88 14.31
CA ASP A 462 30.12 29.53 12.98
C ASP A 462 29.36 28.33 12.39
N ILE A 463 29.14 28.41 11.08
CA ILE A 463 28.51 27.41 10.23
C ILE A 463 29.37 27.32 8.98
N SER A 464 29.95 26.15 8.72
CA SER A 464 30.78 25.93 7.54
C SER A 464 29.95 25.80 6.26
N VAL A 465 28.79 25.14 6.36
CA VAL A 465 27.89 24.91 5.22
C VAL A 465 26.46 24.67 5.68
N ILE A 466 25.48 25.09 4.87
CA ILE A 466 24.06 24.83 5.08
C ILE A 466 23.54 23.94 3.95
N TYR A 467 23.00 22.78 4.31
CA TYR A 467 22.36 21.83 3.40
C TYR A 467 20.83 21.92 3.53
N LEU A 468 20.15 22.04 2.40
CA LEU A 468 18.69 22.08 2.34
C LEU A 468 18.14 20.74 1.89
N PHE A 469 17.08 20.28 2.55
CA PHE A 469 16.43 19.01 2.24
C PHE A 469 14.93 19.20 2.10
N VAL A 470 14.35 18.58 1.06
CA VAL A 470 12.90 18.49 0.86
C VAL A 470 12.54 17.01 0.88
N ILE A 471 12.01 16.55 2.02
CA ILE A 471 11.72 15.13 2.25
C ILE A 471 10.22 14.90 2.33
N GLY A 472 9.71 14.05 1.44
CA GLY A 472 8.31 13.61 1.44
C GLY A 472 8.18 12.25 2.12
N ARG A 473 7.03 11.97 2.74
CA ARG A 473 6.79 10.64 3.32
C ARG A 473 6.82 9.53 2.27
N TYR A 474 6.15 9.73 1.12
CA TYR A 474 6.01 8.74 0.05
C TYR A 474 6.74 9.13 -1.23
N ASN A 475 6.15 9.99 -2.08
CA ASN A 475 6.77 10.39 -3.33
C ASN A 475 7.15 11.86 -3.32
N THR A 476 8.33 12.15 -3.85
CA THR A 476 8.85 13.51 -4.04
C THR A 476 9.23 13.80 -5.47
N HIS A 477 9.47 12.77 -6.29
CA HIS A 477 9.85 12.90 -7.69
C HIS A 477 8.67 12.51 -8.58
N PHE A 478 8.27 13.43 -9.46
CA PHE A 478 7.15 13.24 -10.38
C PHE A 478 7.61 13.55 -11.80
N SER A 479 7.34 12.66 -12.76
CA SER A 479 7.93 12.72 -14.11
C SER A 479 7.68 14.00 -14.91
N ASN A 480 6.64 14.75 -14.56
CA ASN A 480 6.28 16.00 -15.21
C ASN A 480 6.72 17.24 -14.41
N GLN A 481 7.65 17.11 -13.46
CA GLN A 481 8.12 18.19 -12.60
C GLN A 481 9.63 18.20 -12.46
N GLU A 482 10.21 19.41 -12.48
CA GLU A 482 11.62 19.62 -12.14
C GLU A 482 11.78 20.00 -10.67
N ILE A 483 12.76 19.37 -10.02
CA ILE A 483 13.20 19.70 -8.67
C ILE A 483 14.14 20.89 -8.65
N ASP A 484 14.13 21.64 -7.55
CA ASP A 484 15.09 22.72 -7.32
C ASP A 484 16.41 22.14 -6.80
N LYS A 485 17.49 22.34 -7.59
CA LYS A 485 18.81 21.77 -7.33
C LYS A 485 19.53 22.37 -6.11
N ARG A 486 19.03 23.47 -5.54
CA ARG A 486 19.57 24.07 -4.30
C ARG A 486 19.30 23.20 -3.06
N ALA A 487 18.37 22.25 -3.15
CA ALA A 487 18.08 21.29 -2.10
C ALA A 487 18.26 19.84 -2.60
N ALA A 488 18.50 18.92 -1.67
CA ALA A 488 18.38 17.50 -1.89
C ALA A 488 16.92 17.05 -1.68
N TRP A 489 16.37 16.31 -2.64
CA TRP A 489 14.99 15.83 -2.60
C TRP A 489 14.98 14.31 -2.43
N GLY A 490 14.01 13.78 -1.68
CA GLY A 490 13.86 12.33 -1.54
C GLY A 490 12.64 11.92 -0.73
N SER A 491 12.19 10.69 -0.92
CA SER A 491 11.22 10.08 -0.04
C SER A 491 11.86 9.63 1.28
N TRP A 492 11.05 9.44 2.32
CA TRP A 492 11.51 8.84 3.58
C TRP A 492 12.17 7.48 3.35
N TYR A 493 11.58 6.66 2.48
CA TYR A 493 12.10 5.34 2.13
C TYR A 493 13.47 5.43 1.45
N HIS A 494 13.65 6.39 0.54
CA HIS A 494 14.93 6.65 -0.12
C HIS A 494 16.00 7.13 0.88
N VAL A 495 15.64 8.03 1.81
CA VAL A 495 16.53 8.49 2.89
C VAL A 495 17.03 7.31 3.73
N VAL A 496 16.12 6.45 4.20
CA VAL A 496 16.49 5.32 5.07
C VAL A 496 17.33 4.29 4.31
N GLU A 497 16.99 4.00 3.05
CA GLU A 497 17.78 3.12 2.17
C GLU A 497 19.23 3.61 2.05
N LEU A 498 19.42 4.89 1.69
CA LEU A 498 20.75 5.47 1.44
C LEU A 498 21.60 5.56 2.71
N MET A 499 20.97 5.76 3.87
CA MET A 499 21.63 5.79 5.18
C MET A 499 22.10 4.39 5.61
N HIS A 500 21.39 3.32 5.26
CA HIS A 500 21.74 1.96 5.69
C HIS A 500 22.66 1.21 4.72
N LYS A 501 22.42 1.31 3.40
CA LYS A 501 23.14 0.51 2.40
C LYS A 501 24.54 1.01 2.11
N ILE A 502 24.67 2.32 1.92
CA ILE A 502 25.87 2.88 1.33
C ILE A 502 26.75 3.34 2.48
N ARG A 503 27.67 2.50 2.94
CA ARG A 503 28.71 2.96 3.87
C ARG A 503 29.77 3.71 3.08
N THR A 504 29.96 4.98 3.40
CA THR A 504 31.07 5.75 2.85
C THR A 504 32.01 6.18 3.98
N ASN A 505 33.18 6.70 3.62
CA ASN A 505 34.16 7.24 4.57
C ASN A 505 33.95 8.75 4.78
N PHE A 506 32.74 9.28 4.58
CA PHE A 506 32.47 10.69 4.83
C PHE A 506 32.50 10.96 6.34
N ASP A 507 33.34 11.91 6.76
CA ASP A 507 33.38 12.38 8.15
C ASP A 507 32.12 13.20 8.52
N ASN A 508 31.38 13.64 7.50
CA ASN A 508 30.17 14.45 7.60
C ASN A 508 28.92 13.68 7.10
N PRO A 509 28.18 13.01 8.00
CA PRO A 509 27.01 12.20 7.63
C PRO A 509 25.88 13.00 6.97
N VAL A 510 25.76 14.29 7.28
CA VAL A 510 24.75 15.18 6.67
C VAL A 510 25.11 15.43 5.20
N GLN A 511 26.35 15.82 4.95
CA GLN A 511 26.85 16.05 3.59
C GLN A 511 26.75 14.77 2.75
N GLU A 512 27.09 13.63 3.36
CA GLU A 512 26.96 12.32 2.73
C GLU A 512 25.52 12.06 2.28
N LEU A 513 24.54 12.25 3.15
CA LEU A 513 23.12 12.07 2.82
C LEU A 513 22.69 13.03 1.69
N HIS A 514 23.05 14.31 1.79
CA HIS A 514 22.74 15.31 0.77
C HIS A 514 23.30 14.90 -0.61
N PHE A 515 24.57 14.51 -0.64
CA PHE A 515 25.24 14.07 -1.86
C PHE A 515 24.60 12.80 -2.44
N LYS A 516 24.32 11.79 -1.61
CA LYS A 516 23.69 10.53 -2.04
C LYS A 516 22.30 10.75 -2.64
N LEU A 517 21.48 11.59 -2.02
CA LEU A 517 20.14 11.92 -2.54
C LEU A 517 20.22 12.59 -3.92
N GLN A 518 21.19 13.48 -4.12
CA GLN A 518 21.40 14.12 -5.42
C GLN A 518 21.96 13.15 -6.47
N LEU A 519 22.89 12.29 -6.08
CA LEU A 519 23.53 11.32 -6.97
C LEU A 519 22.56 10.20 -7.40
N ASP A 520 21.89 9.57 -6.42
CA ASP A 520 20.92 8.48 -6.65
C ASP A 520 19.49 8.99 -6.92
N SER A 521 19.33 10.28 -7.22
CA SER A 521 18.01 10.84 -7.54
C SER A 521 17.33 10.02 -8.65
N PRO A 522 16.02 9.72 -8.52
CA PRO A 522 15.24 9.10 -9.59
C PRO A 522 15.41 9.78 -10.95
N MET A 523 15.63 11.12 -10.97
CA MET A 523 15.87 11.91 -12.18
C MET A 523 17.09 11.44 -13.00
N ASN A 524 18.06 10.77 -12.35
CA ASN A 524 19.30 10.32 -12.99
C ASN A 524 19.18 8.89 -13.54
N LYS A 525 18.08 8.17 -13.27
CA LYS A 525 17.91 6.77 -13.67
C LYS A 525 17.22 6.71 -15.03
N LYS A 526 17.90 6.13 -16.02
CA LYS A 526 17.31 5.81 -17.32
C LYS A 526 16.51 4.51 -17.22
N LEU A 527 15.31 4.50 -17.77
CA LEU A 527 14.53 3.28 -17.99
C LEU A 527 14.26 3.13 -19.49
N ASP A 528 14.31 1.89 -19.95
CA ASP A 528 13.90 1.55 -21.31
C ASP A 528 12.39 1.75 -21.40
N VAL A 529 11.99 2.78 -22.14
CA VAL A 529 10.59 3.08 -22.39
C VAL A 529 10.08 2.05 -23.40
N THR A 530 9.34 1.06 -22.93
CA THR A 530 8.77 0.03 -23.80
C THR A 530 7.39 0.43 -24.30
N THR A 531 7.15 0.25 -25.60
CA THR A 531 5.80 0.30 -26.15
C THR A 531 5.00 -0.91 -25.65
N GLU A 532 3.90 -0.66 -24.95
CA GLU A 532 2.98 -1.70 -24.50
C GLU A 532 1.80 -1.84 -25.46
N LYS A 533 1.29 -3.06 -25.61
CA LYS A 533 0.15 -3.38 -26.48
C LYS A 533 -0.89 -4.20 -25.72
N LEU A 534 -2.16 -3.91 -25.96
CA LEU A 534 -3.30 -4.64 -25.43
C LEU A 534 -4.31 -4.91 -26.53
N GLU A 535 -4.64 -6.18 -26.73
CA GLU A 535 -5.80 -6.58 -27.50
C GLU A 535 -7.07 -6.46 -26.64
N PHE A 536 -8.06 -5.72 -27.10
CA PHE A 536 -9.33 -5.50 -26.42
C PHE A 536 -10.48 -5.63 -27.41
N SER A 537 -11.25 -6.73 -27.28
CA SER A 537 -12.27 -7.13 -28.25
C SER A 537 -11.66 -7.23 -29.67
N ASN A 538 -12.09 -6.39 -30.61
CA ASN A 538 -11.54 -6.33 -31.97
C ASN A 538 -10.58 -5.16 -32.19
N TYR A 539 -10.05 -4.58 -31.09
CA TYR A 539 -9.21 -3.39 -31.11
C TYR A 539 -7.82 -3.69 -30.55
N LEU A 540 -6.81 -3.04 -31.13
CA LEU A 540 -5.46 -2.98 -30.58
C LEU A 540 -5.23 -1.62 -29.95
N ILE A 541 -4.89 -1.62 -28.66
CA ILE A 541 -4.53 -0.43 -27.90
C ILE A 541 -3.01 -0.43 -27.72
N THR A 542 -2.35 0.67 -28.08
CA THR A 542 -0.89 0.81 -27.94
C THR A 542 -0.56 2.00 -27.04
N TRP A 543 0.29 1.80 -26.03
CA TRP A 543 0.80 2.90 -25.20
C TRP A 543 2.16 3.36 -25.72
N ASN A 544 2.22 4.66 -26.00
CA ASN A 544 3.46 5.36 -26.29
C ASN A 544 3.78 6.25 -25.09
N TYR A 545 4.71 5.79 -24.26
CA TYR A 545 5.18 6.56 -23.14
C TYR A 545 6.24 7.57 -23.63
N LYS A 546 6.11 8.84 -23.20
CA LYS A 546 7.07 9.91 -23.51
C LYS A 546 8.00 10.18 -22.33
#